data_AF-A0A9X9QDZ8-F1
#
_entry.id   AF-A0A9X9QDZ8-F1
#
_cell.length_a   1.000
_cell.length_b   1.000
_cell.length_c   1.000
_cell.angle_alpha   90.00
_cell.angle_beta   90.00
_cell.angle_gamma   90.00
#
_symmetry.space_group_name_H-M   'P 1'
#
loop_
_entity.id
_entity.type
_entity.pdbx_description
1 polymer ?
#
loop_
_entity_poly.entity_id
_entity_poly.type
_entity_poly.pdbx_seq_one_letter_code
_entity_poly.pdbx_strand_id
1 'polypeptide(L)' 'MKDYIQRHHPNLGCGKQRTQDSLRKIVKEAWDSVSSEDLVRLIESMTASFQAVLDADGGPTQISRPENIPATCSDLRLG' A
#
# COMPACT_ATOMS: atom_id res chain seq x y z
N MET A 1 -1.80 -4.44 -3.63
CA MET A 1 -2.60 -5.01 -2.52
C MET A 1 -3.49 -3.98 -1.80
N LYS A 2 -2.96 -2.90 -1.18
CA LYS A 2 -3.78 -1.89 -0.48
C LYS A 2 -4.91 -1.33 -1.35
N ASP A 3 -4.58 -0.90 -2.57
CA ASP A 3 -5.55 -0.25 -3.47
C ASP A 3 -6.60 -1.24 -3.98
N TYR A 4 -6.27 -2.54 -4.03
CA TYR A 4 -7.23 -3.60 -4.32
C TYR A 4 -8.24 -3.72 -3.16
N ILE A 5 -7.74 -3.87 -1.92
CA ILE A 5 -8.59 -3.99 -0.73
C ILE A 5 -9.50 -2.77 -0.59
N GLN A 6 -8.99 -1.56 -0.81
CA GLN A 6 -9.80 -0.34 -0.71
C GLN A 6 -10.91 -0.27 -1.77
N ARG A 7 -10.65 -0.73 -3.00
CA ARG A 7 -11.63 -0.74 -4.09
C ARG A 7 -12.71 -1.81 -3.92
N HIS A 8 -12.33 -2.99 -3.46
CA HIS A 8 -13.23 -4.16 -3.44
C HIS A 8 -13.84 -4.44 -2.06
N HIS A 9 -13.22 -3.98 -0.98
CA HIS A 9 -13.62 -4.28 0.40
C HIS A 9 -13.68 -3.00 1.26
N PRO A 10 -14.58 -2.05 0.95
CA PRO A 10 -14.67 -0.76 1.64
C PRO A 10 -14.92 -0.91 3.14
N ASN A 11 -14.56 0.10 3.92
CA ASN A 11 -14.75 0.08 5.37
C ASN A 11 -16.23 -0.07 5.75
N LEU A 12 -16.51 -0.82 6.82
CA LEU A 12 -17.87 -1.13 7.26
C LEU A 12 -18.56 0.01 8.04
N GLY A 13 -17.85 1.13 8.26
CA GLY A 13 -18.31 2.25 9.10
C GLY A 13 -17.85 2.15 10.56
N CYS A 14 -18.24 3.13 11.38
CA CYS A 14 -17.79 3.24 12.77
C CYS A 14 -18.25 2.06 13.62
N GLY A 15 -17.35 1.50 14.43
CA GLY A 15 -17.64 0.44 15.40
C GLY A 15 -17.81 -0.97 14.80
N LYS A 16 -17.71 -1.14 13.48
CA LYS A 16 -17.84 -2.45 12.83
C LYS A 16 -16.49 -2.99 12.40
N GLN A 17 -16.17 -4.21 12.83
CA GLN A 17 -15.00 -4.95 12.38
C GLN A 17 -15.42 -6.20 11.60
N ARG A 18 -14.59 -6.57 10.63
CA ARG A 18 -14.72 -7.85 9.94
C ARG A 18 -14.27 -8.98 10.85
N THR A 19 -14.87 -10.14 10.69
CA THR A 19 -14.39 -11.37 11.35
C THR A 19 -13.00 -11.73 10.83
N GLN A 20 -12.24 -12.49 11.62
CA GLN A 20 -10.91 -12.95 11.24
C GLN A 20 -10.94 -13.74 9.92
N ASP A 21 -11.91 -14.63 9.73
CA ASP A 21 -12.04 -15.42 8.50
C ASP A 21 -12.32 -14.54 7.28
N SER A 22 -13.14 -13.51 7.45
CA SER A 22 -13.40 -12.52 6.40
C SER A 22 -12.11 -11.76 6.05
N LEU A 23 -11.33 -11.33 7.05
CA LEU A 23 -10.05 -10.66 6.81
C LEU A 23 -9.06 -11.57 6.09
N ARG A 24 -8.93 -12.84 6.50
CA ARG A 24 -8.06 -13.82 5.85
C ARG A 24 -8.43 -14.00 4.38
N LYS A 25 -9.72 -14.08 4.06
CA LYS A 25 -10.20 -14.20 2.68
C LYS A 25 -9.85 -12.98 1.84
N ILE A 26 -10.06 -11.78 2.39
CA ILE A 26 -9.77 -10.50 1.72
C ILE A 26 -8.28 -10.35 1.43
N VAL A 27 -7.42 -10.65 2.41
CA VAL A 27 -5.97 -10.57 2.24
C VAL A 27 -5.50 -11.56 1.17
N LYS A 28 -6.03 -12.79 1.17
CA LYS A 28 -5.71 -13.79 0.16
C LYS A 28 -6.10 -13.32 -1.24
N GLU A 29 -7.34 -12.86 -1.43
CA GLU A 29 -7.82 -12.35 -2.71
C GLU A 29 -6.99 -11.15 -3.20
N ALA A 30 -6.66 -10.22 -2.30
CA ALA A 30 -5.84 -9.07 -2.62
C ALA A 30 -4.38 -9.43 -2.93
N TRP A 31 -3.88 -10.53 -2.39
CA TRP A 31 -2.56 -11.09 -2.73
C TRP A 31 -2.60 -11.78 -4.09
N ASP A 32 -3.59 -12.63 -4.34
CA ASP A 32 -3.76 -13.39 -5.59
C ASP A 32 -4.01 -12.47 -6.80
N SER A 33 -4.43 -11.22 -6.58
CA SER A 33 -4.60 -10.19 -7.63
C SER A 33 -3.32 -9.41 -7.97
N VAL A 34 -2.22 -9.59 -7.22
CA VAL A 34 -0.94 -8.95 -7.54
C VAL A 34 -0.31 -9.65 -8.74
N SER A 35 0.03 -8.90 -9.78
CA SER A 35 0.67 -9.46 -10.98
C SER A 35 2.12 -9.82 -10.72
N SER A 36 2.66 -10.80 -11.46
CA SER A 36 4.08 -11.16 -11.34
C SER A 36 4.97 -10.01 -11.82
N GLU A 37 4.51 -9.24 -12.80
CA GLU A 37 5.16 -8.06 -13.34
C GLU A 37 5.29 -6.94 -12.29
N ASP A 38 4.26 -6.74 -11.46
CA ASP A 38 4.33 -5.80 -10.33
C ASP A 38 5.40 -6.22 -9.31
N LEU A 39 5.53 -7.52 -9.04
CA LEU A 39 6.54 -8.05 -8.12
C LEU A 39 7.95 -7.90 -8.67
N VAL A 40 8.14 -8.18 -9.97
CA VAL A 40 9.43 -7.98 -10.64
C VAL A 40 9.83 -6.51 -10.60
N ARG A 41 8.93 -5.59 -10.96
CA ARG A 41 9.19 -4.14 -10.89
C ARG A 41 9.54 -3.67 -9.47
N LEU A 42 8.91 -4.25 -8.45
CA LEU A 42 9.25 -3.95 -7.05
C LEU A 42 10.69 -4.36 -6.73
N ILE A 43 11.10 -5.57 -7.13
CA ILE A 43 12.48 -6.06 -6.92
C ILE A 43 13.48 -5.19 -7.67
N GLU A 44 13.20 -4.86 -8.93
CA GLU A 44 14.06 -3.99 -9.75
C GLU A 44 14.21 -2.59 -9.15
N SER A 45 13.15 -2.07 -8.49
CA SER A 45 13.20 -0.77 -7.80
C SER A 45 14.09 -0.75 -6.54
N MET A 46 14.51 -1.92 -6.03
CA MET A 46 15.35 -1.99 -4.83
C MET A 46 16.70 -1.32 -5.05
N THR A 47 17.28 -1.41 -6.25
CA THR A 47 18.57 -0.75 -6.56
C THR A 47 18.47 0.77 -6.38
N ALA A 48 17.39 1.39 -6.87
CA ALA A 48 17.15 2.81 -6.68
C ALA A 48 16.92 3.16 -5.20
N SER A 49 16.24 2.29 -4.45
CA SER A 49 16.02 2.47 -3.02
C SER A 49 17.32 2.44 -2.23
N PHE A 50 18.25 1.52 -2.56
CA PHE A 50 19.57 1.49 -1.93
C PHE A 50 20.39 2.73 -2.22
N GLN A 51 20.37 3.22 -3.47
CA GLN A 51 21.06 4.45 -3.82
C GLN A 51 20.51 5.64 -3.02
N ALA A 52 19.19 5.75 -2.88
CA ALA A 52 18.58 6.80 -2.06
C ALA A 52 19.06 6.75 -0.60
N VAL A 53 19.18 5.55 0.00
CA VAL A 53 19.69 5.39 1.38
C VAL A 53 21.15 5.83 1.50
N LEU A 54 21.98 5.53 0.51
CA LEU A 54 23.36 6.00 0.48
C LEU A 54 23.42 7.54 0.38
N ASP A 55 22.61 8.12 -0.52
CA ASP A 55 22.55 9.58 -0.72
C ASP A 55 22.04 10.31 0.53
N ALA A 56 21.22 9.64 1.34
CA ALA A 56 20.71 10.16 2.62
C ALA A 56 21.63 9.88 3.82
N ASP A 57 22.85 9.36 3.59
CA ASP A 57 23.80 8.95 4.65
C ASP A 57 23.17 7.99 5.67
N GLY A 58 22.38 7.03 5.17
CA GLY A 58 21.62 6.08 5.99
C GLY A 58 20.34 6.64 6.61
N GLY A 59 19.99 7.90 6.33
CA GLY A 59 18.76 8.54 6.77
C GLY A 59 17.50 7.99 6.09
N PRO A 60 16.29 8.27 6.63
CA PRO A 60 15.04 7.84 6.03
C PRO A 60 14.85 8.42 4.63
N THR A 61 14.59 7.56 3.65
CA THR A 61 14.35 7.98 2.27
C THR A 61 12.90 7.77 1.88
N GLN A 62 12.36 8.71 1.11
CA GLN A 62 11.13 8.47 0.39
C GLN A 62 11.42 7.43 -0.69
N ILE A 63 11.14 6.16 -0.39
CA ILE A 63 11.03 5.12 -1.41
C ILE A 63 9.93 5.61 -2.34
N SER A 64 10.26 5.81 -3.62
CA SER A 64 9.33 6.28 -4.65
C SER A 64 8.18 5.29 -4.73
N ARG A 65 7.11 5.63 -4.01
CA ARG A 65 5.83 4.95 -4.07
C ARG A 65 5.29 5.25 -5.48
N PRO A 66 4.88 4.25 -6.28
CA PRO A 66 4.31 4.52 -7.59
C PRO A 66 3.15 5.53 -7.44
N GLU A 67 3.28 6.64 -8.15
CA GLU A 67 2.47 7.85 -8.06
C GLU A 67 1.03 7.58 -8.52
N ASN A 68 0.17 7.04 -7.67
CA ASN A 68 -1.27 7.00 -7.94
C ASN A 68 -2.12 6.70 -6.69
N ILE A 69 -2.02 7.54 -5.66
CA ILE A 69 -3.00 7.53 -4.56
C ILE A 69 -3.51 8.96 -4.36
N PRO A 70 -4.79 9.25 -4.67
CA PRO A 70 -5.39 10.52 -4.34
C PRO A 70 -5.60 10.66 -2.83
N ALA A 71 -5.56 11.91 -2.35
CA ALA A 71 -5.69 12.27 -0.95
C ALA A 71 -6.88 11.58 -0.27
N THR A 72 -6.62 10.99 0.90
CA THR A 72 -7.67 10.45 1.77
C THR A 72 -8.13 11.52 2.75
N CYS A 73 -9.42 11.46 3.12
CA CYS A 73 -10.25 12.33 3.97
C CYS A 73 -9.66 12.90 5.30
N SER A 74 -8.40 12.61 5.64
CA SER A 74 -7.71 13.15 6.82
C SER A 74 -7.38 14.64 6.71
N ASP A 75 -7.46 15.24 5.52
CA ASP A 75 -7.11 16.65 5.28
C ASP A 75 -8.26 17.65 5.54
N LEU A 76 -9.45 17.18 5.95
CA LEU A 76 -10.63 18.05 6.20
C LEU A 76 -10.90 18.35 7.69
N ARG A 77 -9.88 18.23 8.55
CA ARG A 77 -10.04 18.48 10.00
C ARG A 77 -9.05 19.50 10.57
N LEU A 78 -8.76 20.55 9.80
CA LEU A 78 -8.24 21.82 10.33
C LEU A 78 -9.01 22.95 9.65
N GLY A 79 -10.21 23.20 10.16
CA GLY A 79 -11.00 24.41 9.93
C GLY A 79 -11.49 24.89 11.29
#